data_AF-Q5AR23-F1
#
_entry.id   AF-Q5AR23-F1
#
_cell.length_a   1.000
_cell.length_b   1.000
_cell.length_c   1.000
_cell.angle_alpha   90.00
_cell.angle_beta   90.00
_cell.angle_gamma   90.00
#
_symmetry.space_group_name_H-M   'P 1'
#
loop_
_entity.id
_entity.type
_entity.pdbx_description
1 polymer ?
#
loop_
_entity_poly.entity_id
_entity_poly.type
_entity_poly.pdbx_seq_one_letter_code
_entity_poly.pdbx_strand_id
1 'polypeptide(L)'
;MSQLTISKIIEEPFSALSLSEMLKILAALGWSTNYLAMVYRTQADKLPAIAVLPLCCDIAWEFTYAWIYPQASGHWQGVVRVWFFLHTAVLAATLRYAPNDWAGTPLGESRGRLVLLYAAVIAAFAAGQLCLALEMGGALGFHWGGALCQFLSSSAAVGQLLTRGHTRGASLLIWGARAISTAGGDRALIGCVVSGAVPIDQKA
;
A
#
# COMPACT_ATOMS: atom_id res chain seq x y z
N MET A 1 8.50 4.02 -24.46
CA MET A 1 7.24 3.44 -24.95
C MET A 1 6.06 3.83 -24.04
N SER A 2 5.70 5.11 -23.95
CA SER A 2 4.69 5.63 -22.99
C SER A 2 3.44 6.22 -23.65
N GLN A 3 3.21 5.98 -24.94
CA GLN A 3 2.00 6.47 -25.64
C GLN A 3 0.81 5.51 -25.55
N LEU A 4 0.91 4.39 -24.85
CA LEU A 4 -0.07 3.29 -24.95
C LEU A 4 -1.28 3.41 -24.01
N THR A 5 -1.22 4.19 -22.93
CA THR A 5 -2.20 4.07 -21.84
C THR A 5 -3.51 4.80 -22.14
N ILE A 6 -3.46 6.06 -22.58
CA ILE A 6 -4.69 6.84 -22.81
C ILE A 6 -5.24 6.63 -24.22
N SER A 7 -4.35 6.51 -25.21
CA SER A 7 -4.73 6.28 -26.62
C SER A 7 -5.58 5.02 -26.77
N LYS A 8 -5.15 3.90 -26.19
CA LYS A 8 -5.88 2.63 -26.28
C LYS A 8 -7.25 2.66 -25.60
N ILE A 9 -7.36 3.34 -24.45
CA ILE A 9 -8.66 3.53 -23.78
C ILE A 9 -9.63 4.29 -24.69
N ILE A 10 -9.15 5.27 -25.45
CA ILE A 10 -9.98 6.06 -26.37
C ILE A 10 -10.31 5.28 -27.65
N GLU A 11 -9.34 4.57 -28.23
CA GLU A 11 -9.49 3.84 -29.49
C GLU A 11 -10.39 2.60 -29.35
N GLU A 12 -10.21 1.83 -28.27
CA GLU A 12 -10.93 0.57 -28.05
C GLU A 12 -11.34 0.44 -26.57
N PRO A 13 -12.32 1.22 -26.07
CA PRO A 13 -12.65 1.30 -24.65
C PRO A 13 -13.06 -0.05 -24.03
N PHE A 14 -13.62 -0.96 -24.82
CA PHE A 14 -14.08 -2.27 -24.37
C PHE A 14 -13.10 -3.41 -24.67
N SER A 15 -11.88 -3.11 -25.12
CA SER A 15 -10.84 -4.14 -25.22
C SER A 15 -10.36 -4.55 -23.83
N ALA A 16 -9.91 -5.81 -23.70
CA ALA A 16 -9.38 -6.31 -22.44
C ALA A 16 -8.17 -5.49 -21.95
N LEU A 17 -7.38 -4.94 -22.87
CA LEU A 17 -6.23 -4.10 -22.55
C LEU A 17 -6.66 -2.73 -22.02
N SER A 18 -7.62 -2.08 -22.68
CA SER A 18 -8.17 -0.79 -22.21
C SER A 18 -8.82 -0.92 -20.85
N LEU A 19 -9.59 -1.98 -20.62
CA LEU A 19 -10.17 -2.26 -19.31
C LEU A 19 -9.08 -2.45 -18.25
N SER A 20 -8.00 -3.17 -18.56
CA SER A 20 -6.85 -3.32 -17.66
C SER A 20 -6.23 -1.96 -17.33
N GLU A 21 -5.99 -1.09 -18.32
CA GLU A 21 -5.44 0.25 -18.08
C GLU A 21 -6.37 1.14 -17.24
N MET A 22 -7.68 1.09 -17.48
CA MET A 22 -8.67 1.79 -16.66
C MET A 22 -8.63 1.32 -15.20
N LEU A 23 -8.56 0.00 -14.98
CA LEU A 23 -8.46 -0.59 -13.64
C LEU A 23 -7.18 -0.15 -12.91
N LYS A 24 -6.06 -0.02 -13.63
CA LYS A 24 -4.81 0.52 -13.07
C LYS A 24 -4.98 1.98 -12.65
N ILE A 25 -5.57 2.82 -13.50
CA ILE A 25 -5.81 4.23 -13.16
C ILE A 25 -6.73 4.34 -11.93
N LEU A 26 -7.80 3.53 -11.89
CA LEU A 26 -8.71 3.49 -10.74
C LEU A 26 -8.00 3.05 -9.47
N ALA A 27 -7.09 2.07 -9.53
CA ALA A 27 -6.28 1.67 -8.40
C ALA A 27 -5.29 2.77 -7.97
N ALA A 28 -4.62 3.44 -8.91
CA ALA A 28 -3.75 4.59 -8.65
C ALA A 28 -4.47 5.69 -7.85
N LEU A 29 -5.66 6.08 -8.32
CA LEU A 29 -6.48 7.13 -7.72
C LEU A 29 -7.12 6.70 -6.41
N GLY A 30 -7.60 5.46 -6.33
CA GLY A 30 -8.25 4.94 -5.14
C GLY A 30 -7.27 4.81 -3.96
N TRP A 31 -6.06 4.29 -4.17
CA TRP A 31 -5.04 4.22 -3.12
C TRP A 31 -4.59 5.63 -2.69
N SER A 32 -4.42 6.55 -3.63
CA SER A 32 -4.08 7.94 -3.31
C SER A 32 -5.18 8.60 -2.46
N THR A 33 -6.45 8.41 -2.83
CA THR A 33 -7.61 8.91 -2.08
C THR A 33 -7.67 8.27 -0.69
N ASN A 34 -7.38 6.98 -0.60
CA ASN A 34 -7.31 6.26 0.68
C ASN A 34 -6.28 6.91 1.62
N TYR A 35 -5.05 7.14 1.16
CA TYR A 35 -3.99 7.74 1.99
C TYR A 35 -4.34 9.15 2.45
N LEU A 36 -4.86 9.99 1.54
CA LEU A 36 -5.31 11.34 1.90
C LEU A 36 -6.47 11.30 2.91
N ALA A 37 -7.42 10.39 2.73
CA ALA A 37 -8.52 10.19 3.66
C ALA A 37 -8.05 9.68 5.04
N MET A 38 -7.02 8.81 5.08
CA MET A 38 -6.40 8.34 6.33
C MET A 38 -5.71 9.48 7.08
N VAL A 39 -4.95 10.33 6.39
CA VAL A 39 -4.33 11.54 6.98
C VAL A 39 -5.41 12.44 7.57
N TYR A 40 -6.43 12.77 6.77
CA TYR A 40 -7.54 13.61 7.21
C TYR A 40 -8.27 13.02 8.42
N ARG A 41 -8.65 11.74 8.37
CA ARG A 41 -9.38 11.06 9.46
C ARG A 41 -8.54 10.98 10.72
N THR A 42 -7.24 10.68 10.59
CA THR A 42 -6.31 10.64 11.72
C THR A 42 -6.20 12.01 12.41
N GLN A 43 -6.19 13.08 11.63
CA GLN A 43 -6.18 14.45 12.15
C GLN A 43 -7.50 14.90 12.75
N ALA A 44 -8.63 14.51 12.15
CA ALA A 44 -9.97 14.86 12.61
C ALA A 44 -10.30 14.14 13.92
N ASP A 45 -10.07 12.83 13.98
CA ASP A 45 -10.46 12.01 15.14
C ASP A 45 -9.40 12.00 16.24
N LYS A 46 -8.22 12.58 15.97
CA LYS A 46 -7.03 12.59 16.85
C LYS A 46 -6.59 11.18 17.26
N LEU A 47 -6.78 10.22 16.35
CA LEU A 47 -6.50 8.80 16.57
C LEU A 47 -6.05 8.17 15.25
N PRO A 48 -5.02 7.31 15.23
CA PRO A 48 -4.58 6.64 14.01
C PRO A 48 -5.72 5.89 13.28
N ALA A 49 -5.84 6.16 11.98
CA ALA A 49 -6.80 5.50 11.09
C ALA A 49 -6.33 4.12 10.58
N ILE A 50 -5.07 3.76 10.82
CA ILE A 50 -4.45 2.52 10.39
C ILE A 50 -3.64 1.92 11.55
N ALA A 51 -3.55 0.59 11.60
CA ALA A 51 -2.76 -0.12 12.60
C ALA A 51 -1.26 -0.10 12.24
N VAL A 52 -0.41 -0.39 13.23
CA VAL A 52 1.06 -0.37 13.08
C VAL A 52 1.54 -1.33 11.99
N LEU A 53 1.13 -2.59 12.05
CA LEU A 53 1.63 -3.63 11.13
C LEU A 53 1.37 -3.34 9.64
N PRO A 54 0.13 -3.05 9.19
CA PRO A 54 -0.10 -2.72 7.79
C PRO A 54 0.65 -1.45 7.36
N LEU A 55 0.66 -0.39 8.17
CA LEU A 55 1.36 0.85 7.81
C LEU A 55 2.86 0.61 7.60
N CYS A 56 3.49 -0.16 8.48
CA CYS A 56 4.91 -0.47 8.38
C CYS A 56 5.20 -1.41 7.19
N CYS A 57 4.33 -2.38 6.92
CA CYS A 57 4.46 -3.28 5.78
C CYS A 57 4.34 -2.52 4.46
N ASP A 58 3.36 -1.63 4.33
CA ASP A 58 3.11 -0.86 3.11
C ASP A 58 4.29 0.06 2.79
N ILE A 59 4.80 0.81 3.79
CA ILE A 59 5.97 1.68 3.59
C ILE A 59 7.21 0.87 3.19
N ALA A 60 7.43 -0.29 3.82
CA ALA A 60 8.53 -1.17 3.47
C ALA A 60 8.41 -1.72 2.03
N TRP A 61 7.20 -2.09 1.63
CA TRP A 61 6.89 -2.57 0.29
C TRP A 61 7.13 -1.47 -0.75
N GLU A 62 6.57 -0.28 -0.53
CA GLU A 62 6.74 0.86 -1.43
C GLU A 62 8.21 1.26 -1.56
N PHE A 63 8.95 1.36 -0.44
CA PHE A 63 10.37 1.67 -0.48
C PHE A 63 11.16 0.66 -1.31
N THR A 64 10.91 -0.63 -1.07
CA THR A 64 11.60 -1.73 -1.77
C THR A 64 11.36 -1.65 -3.28
N TYR A 65 10.11 -1.47 -3.72
CA TYR A 65 9.76 -1.53 -5.15
C TYR A 65 9.78 -0.18 -5.89
N ALA A 66 9.98 0.93 -5.19
CA ALA A 66 10.20 2.23 -5.82
C ALA A 66 11.70 2.61 -5.95
N TRP A 67 12.57 2.13 -5.05
CA TRP A 67 14.00 2.48 -5.04
C TRP A 67 14.96 1.30 -5.17
N ILE A 68 14.68 0.14 -4.59
CA ILE A 68 15.63 -1.00 -4.62
C ILE A 68 15.39 -1.87 -5.87
N TYR A 69 14.13 -2.24 -6.12
CA TYR A 69 13.68 -2.99 -7.29
C TYR A 69 12.69 -2.17 -8.13
N PRO A 70 13.05 -0.99 -8.64
CA PRO A 70 12.13 -0.19 -9.44
C PRO A 70 11.64 -0.96 -10.67
N GLN A 71 12.50 -1.75 -11.32
CA GLN A 71 12.11 -2.50 -12.52
C GLN A 71 11.00 -3.53 -12.26
N ALA A 72 10.87 -4.03 -11.04
CA ALA A 72 9.80 -4.95 -10.65
C ALA A 72 8.40 -4.34 -10.76
N SER A 73 8.26 -3.03 -10.49
CA SER A 73 6.97 -2.35 -10.62
C SER A 73 6.65 -1.97 -12.08
N GLY A 74 7.58 -2.13 -13.01
CA GLY A 74 7.37 -1.88 -14.45
C GLY A 74 6.79 -0.49 -14.72
N HIS A 75 5.61 -0.43 -15.32
CA HIS A 75 4.90 0.82 -15.60
C HIS A 75 4.35 1.54 -14.34
N TRP A 76 4.32 0.86 -13.19
CA TRP A 76 3.88 1.44 -11.92
C TRP A 76 4.97 2.22 -11.18
N GLN A 77 6.23 2.20 -11.64
CA GLN A 77 7.37 2.84 -10.95
C GLN A 77 7.07 4.26 -10.44
N GLY A 78 6.50 5.11 -11.30
CA GLY A 78 6.16 6.48 -10.93
C GLY A 78 5.05 6.56 -9.87
N VAL A 79 4.04 5.70 -9.98
CA VAL A 79 2.90 5.65 -9.06
C VAL A 79 3.33 5.13 -7.69
N VAL A 80 4.15 4.07 -7.63
CA VAL A 80 4.65 3.52 -6.35
C VAL A 80 5.50 4.56 -5.61
N ARG A 81 6.28 5.39 -6.32
CA ARG A 81 7.00 6.52 -5.71
C ARG A 81 6.06 7.56 -5.12
N VAL A 82 4.98 7.91 -5.83
CA VAL A 82 3.96 8.84 -5.32
C VAL A 82 3.28 8.26 -4.08
N TRP A 83 2.90 6.98 -4.12
CA TRP A 83 2.31 6.28 -3.00
C TRP A 83 3.23 6.27 -1.77
N PHE A 84 4.54 6.01 -1.93
CA PHE A 84 5.51 6.15 -0.85
C PHE A 84 5.44 7.51 -0.14
N PHE A 85 5.43 8.61 -0.90
CA PHE A 85 5.34 9.94 -0.30
C PHE A 85 4.00 10.18 0.41
N LEU A 86 2.90 9.69 -0.15
CA LEU A 86 1.60 9.76 0.51
C LEU A 86 1.57 8.93 1.80
N HIS A 87 2.17 7.75 1.80
CA HIS A 87 2.24 6.89 2.98
C HIS A 87 3.18 7.43 4.05
N THR A 88 4.29 8.07 3.69
CA THR A 88 5.11 8.80 4.68
C THR A 88 4.31 9.94 5.34
N ALA A 89 3.37 10.59 4.63
CA ALA A 89 2.45 11.53 5.23
C ALA A 89 1.44 10.85 6.18
N VAL A 90 0.93 9.66 5.83
CA VAL A 90 0.10 8.82 6.73
C VAL A 90 0.88 8.44 7.99
N LEU A 91 2.15 8.03 7.87
CA LEU A 91 3.02 7.72 8.99
C LEU A 91 3.27 8.94 9.88
N ALA A 92 3.56 10.10 9.29
CA ALA A 92 3.76 11.33 10.05
C ALA A 92 2.49 11.73 10.84
N ALA A 93 1.32 11.63 10.21
CA ALA A 93 0.03 11.87 10.88
C ALA A 93 -0.24 10.84 11.99
N THR A 94 0.06 9.56 11.71
CA THR A 94 -0.10 8.46 12.68
C THR A 94 0.80 8.66 13.88
N LEU A 95 2.11 8.87 13.70
CA LEU A 95 3.07 9.08 14.79
C LEU A 95 2.74 10.32 15.63
N ARG A 96 2.09 11.34 15.05
CA ARG A 96 1.62 12.52 15.79
C ARG A 96 0.53 12.18 16.80
N TYR A 97 -0.36 11.24 16.49
CA TYR A 97 -1.49 10.86 17.34
C TYR A 97 -1.42 9.44 17.91
N ALA A 98 -0.36 8.68 17.61
CA ALA A 98 -0.11 7.35 18.13
C ALA A 98 -0.12 7.30 19.68
N PRO A 99 0.42 8.28 20.42
CA PRO A 99 0.30 8.28 21.89
C PRO A 99 -1.14 8.17 22.41
N ASN A 100 -2.14 8.66 21.65
CA ASN A 100 -3.54 8.59 22.05
C ASN A 100 -4.11 7.16 21.92
N ASP A 101 -3.60 6.37 20.97
CA ASP A 101 -4.01 4.97 20.76
C ASP A 101 -3.31 4.02 21.75
N TRP A 102 -2.11 4.40 22.19
CA TRP A 102 -1.28 3.65 23.13
C TRP A 102 -1.38 4.21 24.56
N ALA A 103 -2.38 5.05 24.84
CA ALA A 103 -2.58 5.65 26.15
C ALA A 103 -2.75 4.55 27.22
N GLY A 104 -2.03 4.69 28.34
CA GLY A 104 -2.03 3.69 29.42
C GLY A 104 -1.12 2.48 29.17
N THR A 105 -0.37 2.45 28.06
CA THR A 105 0.69 1.45 27.83
C THR A 105 2.06 2.08 28.03
N PRO A 106 3.09 1.30 28.44
CA PRO A 106 4.46 1.81 28.52
C PRO A 106 4.95 2.38 27.17
N LEU A 107 4.47 1.86 26.04
CA LEU A 107 4.87 2.38 24.72
C LEU A 107 4.34 3.79 24.47
N GLY A 108 3.10 4.08 24.87
CA GLY A 108 2.45 5.38 24.65
C GLY A 108 3.03 6.55 25.46
N GLU A 109 3.73 6.25 26.56
CA GLU A 109 4.37 7.24 27.44
C GLU A 109 5.58 7.95 26.82
N SER A 110 6.20 7.38 25.76
CA SER A 110 7.31 8.03 25.08
C SER A 110 7.14 7.97 23.57
N ARG A 111 7.06 9.15 22.96
CA ARG A 111 7.08 9.30 21.51
C ARG A 111 8.32 8.65 20.88
N GLY A 112 9.47 8.68 21.56
CA GLY A 112 10.70 8.03 21.10
C GLY A 112 10.55 6.51 21.01
N ARG A 113 9.90 5.88 22.00
CA ARG A 113 9.59 4.43 21.97
C ARG A 113 8.66 4.06 20.83
N LEU A 114 7.63 4.87 20.58
CA LEU A 114 6.75 4.68 19.42
C LEU A 114 7.50 4.82 18.10
N VAL A 115 8.32 5.86 17.92
CA VAL A 115 9.12 6.03 16.70
C VAL A 115 10.06 4.84 16.50
N LEU A 116 10.74 4.38 17.55
CA LEU A 116 11.61 3.20 17.49
C LEU A 116 10.83 1.93 17.11
N LEU A 117 9.64 1.73 17.67
CA LEU A 117 8.76 0.61 17.32
C LEU A 117 8.42 0.64 15.83
N TYR A 118 7.92 1.75 15.31
CA TYR A 118 7.58 1.86 13.89
C TYR A 118 8.81 1.66 13.01
N ALA A 119 9.96 2.26 13.36
CA ALA A 119 11.20 2.09 12.61
C ALA A 119 11.69 0.63 12.61
N ALA A 120 11.66 -0.06 13.75
CA ALA A 120 12.06 -1.46 13.86
C ALA A 120 11.13 -2.38 13.05
N VAL A 121 9.81 -2.14 13.10
CA VAL A 121 8.84 -2.93 12.34
C VAL A 121 8.96 -2.66 10.84
N ILE A 122 9.17 -1.40 10.42
CA ILE A 122 9.47 -1.05 9.02
C ILE A 122 10.75 -1.77 8.55
N ALA A 123 11.82 -1.74 9.34
CA ALA A 123 13.07 -2.40 8.99
C ALA A 123 12.89 -3.93 8.85
N ALA A 124 12.13 -4.56 9.76
CA ALA A 124 11.82 -5.98 9.69
C ALA A 124 11.01 -6.34 8.42
N PHE A 125 9.98 -5.55 8.10
CA PHE A 125 9.23 -5.75 6.86
C PHE A 125 10.06 -5.44 5.62
N ALA A 126 10.92 -4.43 5.63
CA ALA A 126 11.79 -4.11 4.49
C ALA A 126 12.75 -5.27 4.22
N ALA A 127 13.35 -5.85 5.26
CA ALA A 127 14.13 -7.08 5.13
C ALA A 127 13.28 -8.23 4.56
N GLY A 128 12.05 -8.42 5.05
CA GLY A 128 11.12 -9.42 4.53
C GLY A 128 10.76 -9.23 3.05
N GLN A 129 10.46 -8.01 2.62
CA GLN A 129 10.15 -7.67 1.22
C GLN A 129 11.38 -7.86 0.32
N LEU A 130 12.58 -7.55 0.82
CA LEU A 130 13.82 -7.83 0.12
C LEU A 130 14.07 -9.33 -0.02
N CYS A 131 13.90 -10.11 1.04
CA CYS A 131 13.98 -11.57 0.97
C CYS A 131 12.96 -12.12 -0.02
N LEU A 132 11.73 -11.60 -0.05
CA LEU A 132 10.70 -12.03 -0.98
C LEU A 132 11.07 -11.73 -2.45
N ALA A 133 11.58 -10.52 -2.73
CA ALA A 133 12.09 -10.14 -4.04
C ALA A 133 13.30 -10.97 -4.46
N LEU A 134 14.19 -11.28 -3.51
CA LEU A 134 15.34 -12.14 -3.75
C LEU A 134 14.88 -13.56 -4.05
N GLU A 135 14.03 -14.20 -3.26
CA GLU A 135 13.64 -15.59 -3.46
C GLU A 135 12.78 -15.81 -4.72
N MET A 136 11.77 -14.97 -4.93
CA MET A 136 10.77 -15.15 -5.99
C MET A 136 11.07 -14.35 -7.27
N GLY A 137 12.07 -13.48 -7.25
CA GLY A 137 12.31 -12.48 -8.28
C GLY A 137 11.51 -11.20 -8.04
N GLY A 138 11.99 -10.08 -8.59
CA GLY A 138 11.47 -8.75 -8.28
C GLY A 138 9.96 -8.60 -8.54
N ALA A 139 9.47 -9.05 -9.69
CA ALA A 139 8.07 -8.88 -10.07
C ALA A 139 7.09 -9.73 -9.26
N LEU A 140 7.41 -11.01 -9.02
CA LEU A 140 6.60 -11.86 -8.13
C LEU A 140 6.65 -11.35 -6.69
N GLY A 141 7.82 -10.89 -6.23
CA GLY A 141 7.95 -10.22 -4.94
C GLY A 141 7.06 -9.00 -4.83
N PHE A 142 7.05 -8.13 -5.85
CA PHE A 142 6.18 -6.95 -5.90
C PHE A 142 4.70 -7.34 -5.74
N HIS A 143 4.24 -8.38 -6.44
CA HIS A 143 2.86 -8.86 -6.37
C HIS A 143 2.50 -9.47 -5.01
N TRP A 144 3.27 -10.45 -4.54
CA TRP A 144 2.98 -11.14 -3.28
C TRP A 144 3.20 -10.25 -2.06
N GLY A 145 4.18 -9.36 -2.12
CA GLY A 145 4.40 -8.34 -1.11
C GLY A 145 3.21 -7.38 -0.99
N GLY A 146 2.61 -7.00 -2.12
CA GLY A 146 1.42 -6.15 -2.16
C GLY A 146 0.18 -6.88 -1.65
N ALA A 147 0.04 -8.17 -1.97
CA ALA A 147 -1.01 -9.02 -1.43
C ALA A 147 -0.91 -9.14 0.11
N LEU A 148 0.30 -9.26 0.65
CA LEU A 148 0.54 -9.26 2.10
C LEU A 148 0.13 -7.93 2.74
N CYS A 149 0.51 -6.81 2.13
CA CYS A 149 0.09 -5.46 2.54
C CYS A 149 -1.44 -5.36 2.63
N GLN A 150 -2.14 -5.80 1.57
CA GLN A 150 -3.60 -5.79 1.50
C GLN A 150 -4.25 -6.69 2.57
N PHE A 151 -3.69 -7.88 2.79
CA PHE A 151 -4.17 -8.80 3.81
C PHE A 151 -4.06 -8.21 5.22
N LEU A 152 -2.88 -7.68 5.57
CA LEU A 152 -2.64 -7.02 6.85
C LEU A 152 -3.55 -5.81 7.03
N SER A 153 -3.70 -4.99 5.99
CA SER A 153 -4.57 -3.82 6.01
C SER A 153 -6.03 -4.19 6.30
N SER A 154 -6.56 -5.24 5.66
CA SER A 154 -7.94 -5.67 5.88
C SER A 154 -8.15 -6.30 7.26
N SER A 155 -7.28 -7.24 7.64
CA SER A 155 -7.38 -7.95 8.93
C SER A 155 -7.19 -6.99 10.11
N ALA A 156 -6.21 -6.09 10.05
CA ALA A 156 -5.96 -5.14 11.13
C ALA A 156 -7.05 -4.07 11.24
N ALA A 157 -7.69 -3.67 10.13
CA ALA A 157 -8.82 -2.75 10.18
C ALA A 157 -10.04 -3.37 10.88
N VAL A 158 -10.32 -4.66 10.64
CA VAL A 158 -11.33 -5.42 11.40
C VAL A 158 -10.91 -5.52 12.87
N GLY A 159 -9.65 -5.87 13.13
CA GLY A 159 -9.09 -5.94 14.48
C GLY A 159 -9.26 -4.63 15.26
N GLN A 160 -8.95 -3.49 14.65
CA GLN A 160 -9.12 -2.17 15.27
C GLN A 160 -10.58 -1.85 15.59
N LEU A 161 -11.53 -2.22 14.73
CA LEU A 161 -12.95 -2.05 15.02
C LEU A 161 -13.39 -2.90 16.22
N LEU A 162 -12.93 -4.16 16.28
CA LEU A 162 -13.23 -5.07 17.37
C LEU A 162 -12.63 -4.62 18.71
N THR A 163 -11.38 -4.13 18.71
CA THR A 163 -10.69 -3.71 19.94
C THR A 163 -11.15 -2.36 20.47
N ARG A 164 -11.47 -1.40 19.58
CA ARG A 164 -11.92 -0.07 19.99
C ARG A 164 -13.40 -0.02 20.36
N GLY A 165 -14.22 -0.93 19.83
CA GLY A 165 -15.68 -0.93 20.07
C GLY A 165 -16.43 0.27 19.49
N HIS A 166 -15.77 1.08 18.64
CA HIS A 166 -16.35 2.25 17.99
C HIS A 166 -15.70 2.51 16.63
N THR A 167 -16.38 3.27 15.76
CA THR A 167 -15.92 3.53 14.38
C THR A 167 -14.97 4.72 14.24
N ARG A 168 -14.54 5.38 15.32
CA ARG A 168 -13.52 6.45 15.24
C ARG A 168 -12.21 5.93 14.67
N GLY A 169 -11.64 6.68 13.73
CA GLY A 169 -10.50 6.29 12.90
C GLY A 169 -10.90 5.51 11.63
N ALA A 170 -12.10 4.95 11.57
CA ALA A 170 -12.62 4.29 10.38
C ALA A 170 -13.47 5.24 9.52
N SER A 171 -13.55 4.96 8.21
CA SER A 171 -14.34 5.76 7.28
C SER A 171 -14.79 4.90 6.11
N LEU A 172 -16.07 4.94 5.74
CA LEU A 172 -16.55 4.25 4.53
C LEU A 172 -15.78 4.67 3.29
N LEU A 173 -15.29 5.92 3.23
CA LEU A 173 -14.42 6.39 2.15
C LEU A 173 -13.09 5.64 2.13
N ILE A 174 -12.44 5.43 3.28
CA ILE A 174 -11.16 4.70 3.37
C ILE A 174 -11.37 3.25 2.93
N TRP A 175 -12.41 2.59 3.46
CA TRP A 175 -12.74 1.21 3.14
C TRP A 175 -13.13 1.04 1.67
N GLY A 176 -13.99 1.91 1.15
CA GLY A 176 -14.46 1.89 -0.23
C GLY A 176 -13.35 2.17 -1.23
N ALA A 177 -12.54 3.21 -0.99
CA ALA A 177 -11.39 3.54 -1.84
C ALA A 177 -10.39 2.37 -1.89
N ARG A 178 -10.12 1.72 -0.75
CA ARG A 178 -9.29 0.51 -0.71
C ARG A 178 -9.90 -0.62 -1.53
N ALA A 179 -11.17 -0.95 -1.30
CA ALA A 179 -11.85 -2.04 -2.01
C ALA A 179 -11.84 -1.84 -3.54
N ILE A 180 -12.11 -0.62 -4.01
CA ILE A 180 -12.02 -0.26 -5.43
C ILE A 180 -10.60 -0.46 -5.95
N SER A 181 -9.60 -0.06 -5.17
CA SER A 181 -8.20 -0.13 -5.59
C SER A 181 -7.67 -1.56 -5.64
N THR A 182 -8.02 -2.40 -4.67
CA THR A 182 -7.70 -3.84 -4.69
C THR A 182 -8.31 -4.50 -5.91
N ALA A 183 -9.59 -4.21 -6.19
CA ALA A 183 -10.29 -4.77 -7.36
C ALA A 183 -9.63 -4.35 -8.69
N GLY A 184 -9.12 -3.13 -8.78
CA GLY A 184 -8.40 -2.63 -9.95
C GLY A 184 -6.98 -3.16 -10.09
N GLY A 185 -6.22 -3.15 -8.99
CA GLY A 185 -4.79 -3.51 -8.97
C GLY A 185 -4.54 -5.00 -9.21
N ASP A 186 -5.21 -5.87 -8.46
CA ASP A 186 -4.93 -7.31 -8.48
C ASP A 186 -5.28 -7.93 -9.85
N ARG A 187 -6.35 -7.47 -10.50
CA ARG A 187 -6.75 -7.97 -11.82
C ARG A 187 -5.82 -7.50 -12.93
N ALA A 188 -5.33 -6.27 -12.85
CA ALA A 188 -4.35 -5.75 -13.80
C ALA A 188 -3.01 -6.50 -13.71
N LEU A 189 -2.61 -6.87 -12.48
CA LEU A 189 -1.41 -7.65 -12.22
C LEU A 189 -1.53 -9.11 -12.70
N ILE A 190 -2.64 -9.79 -12.39
CA ILE A 190 -2.88 -11.18 -12.83
C ILE A 190 -2.85 -11.26 -14.36
N GLY A 191 -3.43 -10.27 -15.06
CA GLY A 191 -3.35 -10.22 -16.53
C GLY A 191 -1.92 -10.13 -17.06
N CYS A 192 -1.03 -9.36 -16.41
CA CYS A 192 0.38 -9.25 -16.79
C CYS A 192 1.19 -10.53 -16.52
N VAL A 193 0.91 -11.23 -15.41
CA VAL A 193 1.56 -12.51 -15.08
C VAL A 193 1.10 -13.62 -16.01
N VAL A 194 -0.21 -13.73 -16.28
CA VAL A 194 -0.77 -14.75 -17.17
C VAL A 194 -0.36 -14.52 -18.63
N SER A 195 -0.21 -13.26 -19.06
CA SER A 195 0.23 -12.94 -20.42
C SER A 195 1.73 -13.19 -20.68
N GLY A 196 2.51 -13.60 -19.67
CA GLY A 196 3.97 -13.76 -19.82
C GLY A 196 4.71 -12.46 -20.16
N ALA A 197 4.07 -11.30 -19.96
CA ALA A 197 4.61 -9.98 -20.32
C ALA A 197 5.63 -9.45 -19.29
N VAL A 198 5.78 -10.16 -18.17
CA VAL A 198 6.84 -9.95 -17.20
C VAL A 198 7.91 -11.00 -17.47
N PRO A 199 9.13 -10.61 -17.90
CA PRO A 199 10.24 -11.55 -17.95
C PRO A 199 10.44 -12.07 -16.53
N ILE A 200 10.26 -13.38 -16.33
CA ILE A 200 10.82 -14.05 -15.16
C ILE A 200 12.33 -13.91 -15.38
N ASP A 201 12.95 -12.99 -14.65
CA ASP A 201 14.39 -12.88 -14.60
C ASP A 201 14.88 -14.21 -14.02
N GLN A 202 15.28 -15.12 -14.93
CA GLN A 202 15.93 -16.37 -14.57
C GLN A 202 17.26 -15.96 -13.94
N LYS A 203 17.28 -15.93 -12.61
CA LYS A 203 18.49 -15.77 -11.81
C LYS A 203 19.65 -16.52 -12.43
N ALA A 204 20.72 -15.78 -12.73
CA ALA A 204 22.08 -16.26 -12.55
C ALA A 204 22.40 -16.36 -11.05
#